data_AF-A0AA94HKQ5-F1
#
_entry.id   AF-A0AA94HKQ5-F1
#
_cell.length_a   1.000
_cell.length_b   1.000
_cell.length_c   1.000
_cell.angle_alpha   90.00
_cell.angle_beta   90.00
_cell.angle_gamma   90.00
#
_symmetry.space_group_name_H-M   'P 1'
#
loop_
_entity.id
_entity.type
_entity.pdbx_description
1 polymer ?
#
loop_
_entity_poly.entity_id
_entity_poly.type
_entity_poly.pdbx_seq_one_letter_code
_entity_poly.pdbx_strand_id
1 'polypeptide(L)'
;MPSTTTRTTRRSRMLAAVALVGAAALVAGCASGDTDPGATMAPGVTPGAEPVPLDDARLPGLDVFDGIQESAIAVRWATPGESLAVIVGGSGAGGECIVQPQGAGLDPSGPTITVRFDPPNPEAMCTMDFRLHGWELVLPEPIDPSATVPVELVNTSDADVTIEVELGPDDLLDAGPTADPQPSEIPDAGEAPAPEVIPADQLGAQSNLMIAGGEPLSALWVEPGRTIAVLLGDSGTPACVPTPVGAVSSGPGVIDVTFEPAVGTTCTDDFVVYGWQFTLPEAVSATLPVEVRVTGTSDAGPFLDVTVAPDDVLELQ
;
A
#
# COMPACT_ATOMS: atom_id res chain seq x y z
N MET A 1 13.11 69.62 16.96
CA MET A 1 14.58 69.43 16.94
C MET A 1 14.92 68.21 17.79
N PRO A 2 15.99 67.48 17.48
CA PRO A 2 16.12 66.24 16.66
C PRO A 2 15.75 64.93 17.42
N SER A 3 15.22 63.90 16.77
CA SER A 3 15.88 62.70 16.19
C SER A 3 16.77 61.88 17.16
N THR A 4 16.47 60.60 17.39
CA THR A 4 17.19 59.40 16.85
C THR A 4 16.85 58.10 17.62
N THR A 5 16.20 57.16 16.92
CA THR A 5 16.37 55.69 16.82
C THR A 5 16.81 54.83 18.02
N THR A 6 16.07 53.74 18.31
CA THR A 6 16.59 52.35 18.21
C THR A 6 15.45 51.34 17.94
N ARG A 7 15.62 50.55 16.87
CA ARG A 7 14.81 49.43 16.40
C ARG A 7 15.17 48.17 17.19
N THR A 8 14.18 47.36 17.57
CA THR A 8 14.42 45.91 17.71
C THR A 8 13.23 45.11 17.20
N THR A 9 13.52 44.34 16.17
CA THR A 9 12.66 43.45 15.39
C THR A 9 12.28 42.20 16.21
N ARG A 10 10.99 41.86 16.33
CA ARG A 10 10.58 40.49 16.68
C ARG A 10 9.82 39.90 15.50
N ARG A 11 10.44 38.85 14.95
CA ARG A 11 9.96 38.05 13.82
C ARG A 11 8.60 37.43 14.16
N SER A 12 7.65 37.73 13.30
CA SER A 12 6.39 37.05 13.09
C SER A 12 6.62 35.58 12.71
N ARG A 13 6.08 34.65 13.51
CA ARG A 13 5.79 33.29 13.06
C ARG A 13 4.28 33.24 12.81
N MET A 14 3.91 33.32 11.54
CA MET A 14 2.54 33.11 11.09
C MET A 14 2.20 31.64 11.27
N LEU A 15 1.12 31.40 12.01
CA LEU A 15 0.37 30.15 12.04
C LEU A 15 -0.31 30.00 10.67
N ALA A 16 0.10 28.99 9.89
CA ALA A 16 -0.62 28.59 8.69
C ALA A 16 -1.80 27.71 9.10
N ALA A 17 -3.01 28.21 8.90
CA ALA A 17 -4.24 27.47 8.97
C ALA A 17 -4.40 26.65 7.68
N VAL A 18 -4.39 25.32 7.79
CA VAL A 18 -4.78 24.43 6.69
C VAL A 18 -6.30 24.31 6.74
N ALA A 19 -6.96 24.97 5.79
CA ALA A 19 -8.40 24.85 5.59
C ALA A 19 -8.66 23.66 4.66
N LEU A 20 -9.34 22.65 5.20
CA LEU A 20 -10.03 21.60 4.44
C LEU A 20 -11.08 22.25 3.52
N VAL A 21 -10.95 22.04 2.21
CA VAL A 21 -12.05 22.23 1.25
C VAL A 21 -12.16 20.96 0.42
N GLY A 22 -13.10 20.10 0.82
CA GLY A 22 -13.76 19.17 -0.08
C GLY A 22 -15.11 19.75 -0.46
N ALA A 23 -15.41 19.83 -1.75
CA ALA A 23 -16.77 19.73 -2.29
C ALA A 23 -16.72 19.60 -3.80
N ALA A 24 -17.46 18.59 -4.28
CA ALA A 24 -17.74 18.30 -5.68
C ALA A 24 -18.27 19.50 -6.48
N ALA A 25 -17.88 19.56 -7.75
CA ALA A 25 -18.58 20.33 -8.77
C ALA A 25 -18.73 19.47 -10.04
N LEU A 26 -19.83 18.71 -10.08
CA LEU A 26 -20.48 18.32 -11.33
C LEU A 26 -20.96 19.60 -12.03
N VAL A 27 -20.21 20.06 -13.03
CA VAL A 27 -20.73 20.98 -14.05
C VAL A 27 -20.40 20.39 -15.41
N ALA A 28 -21.44 19.90 -16.06
CA ALA A 28 -21.45 19.64 -17.49
C ALA A 28 -21.01 20.90 -18.25
N GLY A 29 -19.87 20.81 -18.91
CA GLY A 29 -19.39 21.77 -19.88
C GLY A 29 -19.05 21.03 -21.17
N CYS A 30 -20.01 20.98 -22.10
CA CYS A 30 -19.73 20.61 -23.47
C CYS A 30 -18.74 21.64 -24.05
N ALA A 31 -17.50 21.22 -24.29
CA ALA A 31 -16.59 21.89 -25.20
C ALA A 31 -15.88 20.81 -26.03
N SER A 32 -16.26 20.74 -27.29
CA SER A 32 -15.57 19.99 -28.33
C SER A 32 -14.11 20.45 -28.39
N GLY A 33 -13.16 19.51 -28.35
CA GLY A 33 -11.75 19.82 -28.51
C GLY A 33 -10.96 18.53 -28.68
N ASP A 34 -10.47 18.35 -29.90
CA ASP A 34 -9.57 17.33 -30.45
C ASP A 34 -8.97 16.30 -29.47
N THR A 35 -9.22 15.03 -29.78
CA THR A 35 -8.27 13.93 -29.51
C THR A 35 -6.95 14.29 -30.16
N ASP A 36 -6.04 14.92 -29.40
CA ASP A 36 -4.68 15.17 -29.82
C ASP A 36 -3.96 13.82 -29.87
N PRO A 37 -3.44 13.38 -31.03
CA PRO A 37 -2.73 12.12 -31.13
C PRO A 37 -1.40 12.25 -30.40
N GLY A 38 -1.25 11.53 -29.29
CA GLY A 38 0.02 11.21 -28.62
C GLY A 38 1.07 12.32 -28.66
N ALA A 39 1.14 13.14 -27.60
CA ALA A 39 2.12 14.20 -27.47
C ALA A 39 3.53 13.68 -27.79
N THR A 40 4.10 14.16 -28.89
CA THR A 40 5.37 13.70 -29.46
C THR A 40 6.53 14.17 -28.59
N MET A 41 7.59 13.36 -28.50
CA MET A 41 8.80 13.75 -27.76
C MET A 41 9.40 15.06 -28.27
N ALA A 42 10.09 15.77 -27.39
CA ALA A 42 10.82 16.98 -27.77
C ALA A 42 11.82 16.69 -28.90
N PRO A 43 12.02 17.63 -29.85
CA PRO A 43 12.96 17.45 -30.94
C PRO A 43 14.37 17.14 -30.42
N GLY A 44 14.91 15.98 -30.78
CA GLY A 44 16.27 15.55 -30.42
C GLY A 44 16.35 14.44 -29.38
N VAL A 45 15.24 14.10 -28.69
CA VAL A 45 15.19 12.93 -27.81
C VAL A 45 14.99 11.67 -28.65
N THR A 46 15.86 10.68 -28.48
CA THR A 46 15.73 9.38 -29.17
C THR A 46 14.83 8.46 -28.32
N PRO A 47 13.70 7.96 -28.84
CA PRO A 47 12.86 7.03 -28.09
C PRO A 47 13.58 5.71 -27.87
N GLY A 48 13.52 5.21 -26.63
CA GLY A 48 13.95 3.86 -26.30
C GLY A 48 13.00 2.81 -26.87
N ALA A 49 13.27 1.55 -26.53
CA ALA A 49 12.38 0.45 -26.89
C ALA A 49 10.99 0.61 -26.24
N GLU A 50 10.00 -0.09 -26.81
CA GLU A 50 8.67 -0.15 -26.23
C GLU A 50 8.74 -0.73 -24.80
N PRO A 51 7.99 -0.16 -23.82
CA PRO A 51 7.99 -0.65 -22.45
C PRO A 51 7.54 -2.11 -22.38
N VAL A 52 8.29 -2.92 -21.62
CA VAL A 52 7.99 -4.33 -21.40
C VAL A 52 7.32 -4.47 -20.04
N PRO A 53 6.15 -5.13 -19.91
CA PRO A 53 5.55 -5.37 -18.61
C PRO A 53 6.52 -6.10 -17.67
N LEU A 54 6.64 -5.60 -16.44
CA LEU A 54 7.35 -6.30 -15.37
C LEU A 54 6.52 -7.48 -14.88
N ASP A 55 7.19 -8.51 -14.38
CA ASP A 55 6.54 -9.60 -13.66
C ASP A 55 5.94 -9.05 -12.36
N ASP A 56 4.65 -9.35 -12.11
CA ASP A 56 3.91 -8.94 -10.90
C ASP A 56 4.65 -9.35 -9.63
N ALA A 57 5.43 -10.44 -9.66
CA ALA A 57 6.25 -10.88 -8.53
C ALA A 57 7.39 -9.92 -8.16
N ARG A 58 7.78 -8.98 -9.05
CA ARG A 58 8.83 -7.98 -8.82
C ARG A 58 8.32 -6.64 -8.27
N LEU A 59 7.01 -6.45 -8.23
CA LEU A 59 6.36 -5.20 -7.79
C LEU A 59 6.18 -5.07 -6.26
N PRO A 60 5.96 -6.14 -5.47
CA PRO A 60 5.76 -6.02 -4.03
C PRO A 60 7.10 -5.96 -3.27
N GLY A 61 7.84 -4.86 -3.43
CA GLY A 61 8.93 -4.46 -2.54
C GLY A 61 8.46 -3.35 -1.61
N LEU A 62 8.78 -3.44 -0.31
CA LEU A 62 8.31 -2.51 0.73
C LEU A 62 8.70 -1.03 0.45
N ASP A 63 9.79 -0.77 -0.27
CA ASP A 63 10.28 0.58 -0.58
C ASP A 63 9.66 1.22 -1.84
N VAL A 64 8.91 0.44 -2.63
CA VAL A 64 8.20 0.94 -3.83
C VAL A 64 6.88 1.59 -3.44
N PHE A 65 6.21 1.05 -2.42
CA PHE A 65 4.90 1.54 -1.97
C PHE A 65 4.97 2.95 -1.35
N ASP A 66 6.03 3.28 -0.61
CA ASP A 66 6.17 4.60 0.01
C ASP A 66 6.34 5.71 -1.05
N GLY A 67 7.08 5.45 -2.14
CA GLY A 67 7.21 6.40 -3.25
C GLY A 67 5.91 6.60 -4.04
N ILE A 68 5.12 5.53 -4.21
CA ILE A 68 3.83 5.60 -4.92
C ILE A 68 2.77 6.34 -4.10
N GLN A 69 2.85 6.33 -2.76
CA GLN A 69 1.94 7.11 -1.92
C GLN A 69 2.11 8.63 -2.07
N GLU A 70 3.30 9.11 -2.43
CA GLU A 70 3.59 10.54 -2.58
C GLU A 70 3.35 11.06 -4.00
N SER A 71 3.65 10.27 -5.04
CA SER A 71 3.60 10.72 -6.44
C SER A 71 2.77 9.84 -7.39
N ALA A 72 2.11 8.79 -6.90
CA ALA A 72 1.42 7.74 -7.67
C ALA A 72 2.30 6.94 -8.65
N ILE A 73 3.56 7.35 -8.84
CA ILE A 73 4.54 6.75 -9.75
C ILE A 73 5.88 6.67 -9.02
N ALA A 74 6.53 5.51 -9.07
CA ALA A 74 7.90 5.29 -8.63
C ALA A 74 8.78 4.90 -9.81
N VAL A 75 10.04 5.34 -9.78
CA VAL A 75 11.08 5.00 -10.76
C VAL A 75 12.27 4.41 -10.04
N ARG A 76 12.78 3.29 -10.54
CA ARG A 76 13.97 2.61 -10.03
C ARG A 76 14.83 2.11 -11.19
N TRP A 77 16.09 1.80 -10.92
CA TRP A 77 16.93 1.06 -11.85
C TRP A 77 16.48 -0.40 -11.93
N ALA A 78 16.06 -0.87 -13.10
CA ALA A 78 15.86 -2.31 -13.33
C ALA A 78 17.22 -2.99 -13.59
N THR A 79 18.04 -2.36 -14.43
CA THR A 79 19.48 -2.62 -14.56
C THR A 79 20.19 -1.27 -14.55
N PRO A 80 21.04 -0.97 -13.55
CA PRO A 80 21.63 0.36 -13.41
C PRO A 80 22.40 0.78 -14.66
N GLY A 81 22.03 1.94 -15.21
CA GLY A 81 22.62 2.52 -16.42
C GLY A 81 22.10 1.92 -17.74
N GLU A 82 21.26 0.89 -17.71
CA GLU A 82 20.77 0.20 -18.91
C GLU A 82 19.24 0.21 -19.05
N SER A 83 18.51 0.03 -17.95
CA SER A 83 17.04 0.02 -17.96
C SER A 83 16.41 0.55 -16.68
N LEU A 84 15.26 1.21 -16.82
CA LEU A 84 14.44 1.72 -15.72
C LEU A 84 13.26 0.79 -15.47
N ALA A 85 12.89 0.64 -14.21
CA ALA A 85 11.58 0.18 -13.79
C ALA A 85 10.70 1.40 -13.48
N VAL A 86 9.55 1.50 -14.15
CA VAL A 86 8.52 2.51 -13.89
C VAL A 86 7.30 1.80 -13.32
N ILE A 87 6.84 2.23 -12.15
CA ILE A 87 5.78 1.57 -11.40
C ILE A 87 4.69 2.59 -11.10
N VAL A 88 3.46 2.27 -11.47
CA VAL A 88 2.29 3.14 -11.36
C VAL A 88 1.26 2.45 -10.46
N GLY A 89 0.78 3.18 -9.46
CA GLY A 89 -0.37 2.77 -8.65
C GLY A 89 -1.68 3.23 -9.28
N GLY A 90 -2.67 2.34 -9.43
CA GLY A 90 -3.97 2.73 -9.99
C GLY A 90 -5.01 1.61 -10.01
N SER A 91 -6.03 1.79 -10.86
CA SER A 91 -7.13 0.84 -11.04
C SER A 91 -6.63 -0.58 -11.35
N GLY A 92 -7.20 -1.58 -10.71
CA GLY A 92 -6.82 -2.98 -10.87
C GLY A 92 -7.19 -3.59 -12.22
N ALA A 93 -8.09 -2.95 -12.97
CA ALA A 93 -8.35 -3.27 -14.37
C ALA A 93 -7.11 -3.00 -15.25
N GLY A 94 -6.20 -2.13 -14.82
CA GLY A 94 -4.98 -1.77 -15.54
C GLY A 94 -5.24 -1.17 -16.92
N GLY A 95 -4.23 -1.23 -17.79
CA GLY A 95 -4.32 -0.80 -19.19
C GLY A 95 -4.80 0.65 -19.34
N GLU A 96 -5.84 0.87 -20.14
CA GLU A 96 -6.34 2.21 -20.43
C GLU A 96 -6.92 2.95 -19.20
N CYS A 97 -7.06 2.29 -18.05
CA CYS A 97 -7.52 2.92 -16.80
C CYS A 97 -6.44 3.63 -16.00
N ILE A 98 -5.18 3.53 -16.42
CA ILE A 98 -4.03 4.16 -15.79
C ILE A 98 -3.15 4.79 -16.86
N VAL A 99 -2.27 5.70 -16.46
CA VAL A 99 -1.26 6.24 -17.36
C VAL A 99 -0.34 5.12 -17.88
N GLN A 100 -0.06 5.12 -19.17
CA GLN A 100 0.81 4.13 -19.81
C GLN A 100 2.16 4.76 -20.13
N PRO A 101 3.30 4.25 -19.63
CA PRO A 101 4.58 4.81 -20.00
C PRO A 101 4.86 4.57 -21.49
N GLN A 102 5.65 5.47 -22.07
CA GLN A 102 6.31 5.28 -23.36
C GLN A 102 7.78 4.88 -23.14
N GLY A 103 8.48 4.48 -24.20
CA GLY A 103 9.91 4.15 -24.12
C GLY A 103 10.74 5.31 -23.56
N ALA A 104 11.71 5.01 -22.69
CA ALA A 104 12.57 6.00 -22.08
C ALA A 104 13.43 6.70 -23.13
N GLY A 105 13.48 8.03 -23.11
CA GLY A 105 14.32 8.84 -23.97
C GLY A 105 15.53 9.39 -23.22
N LEU A 106 16.61 9.67 -23.95
CA LEU A 106 17.78 10.38 -23.41
C LEU A 106 17.90 11.75 -24.04
N ASP A 107 18.15 12.77 -23.21
CA ASP A 107 18.43 14.12 -23.68
C ASP A 107 19.83 14.16 -24.34
N PRO A 108 19.97 14.70 -25.56
CA PRO A 108 21.28 14.80 -26.22
C PRO A 108 22.27 15.77 -25.52
N SER A 109 21.83 16.57 -24.56
CA SER A 109 22.62 17.60 -23.86
C SER A 109 23.19 17.17 -22.51
N GLY A 110 22.79 16.00 -21.99
CA GLY A 110 23.25 15.49 -20.69
C GLY A 110 22.58 14.16 -20.32
N PRO A 111 22.92 13.56 -19.16
CA PRO A 111 22.41 12.23 -18.78
C PRO A 111 20.94 12.24 -18.33
N THR A 112 20.14 13.25 -18.68
CA THR A 112 18.72 13.33 -18.29
C THR A 112 17.91 12.29 -19.04
N ILE A 113 17.13 11.49 -18.30
CA ILE A 113 16.20 10.52 -18.87
C ILE A 113 14.80 11.14 -18.88
N THR A 114 14.08 11.03 -20.00
CA THR A 114 12.68 11.48 -20.10
C THR A 114 11.77 10.27 -20.29
N VAL A 115 10.74 10.13 -19.46
CA VAL A 115 9.66 9.15 -19.63
C VAL A 115 8.35 9.89 -19.81
N ARG A 116 7.70 9.68 -20.95
CA ARG A 116 6.36 10.24 -21.21
C ARG A 116 5.30 9.20 -20.89
N PHE A 117 4.11 9.67 -20.56
CA PHE A 117 2.96 8.82 -20.35
C PHE A 117 1.81 9.19 -21.29
N ASP A 118 1.12 8.17 -21.78
CA ASP A 118 -0.19 8.32 -22.41
C ASP A 118 -1.26 8.42 -21.31
N PRO A 119 -2.20 9.37 -21.41
CA PRO A 119 -3.24 9.56 -20.41
C PRO A 119 -4.22 8.38 -20.37
N PRO A 120 -4.91 8.14 -19.23
CA PRO A 120 -5.97 7.14 -19.17
C PRO A 120 -7.10 7.47 -20.14
N ASN A 121 -7.73 6.44 -20.72
CA ASN A 121 -8.92 6.58 -21.52
C ASN A 121 -10.14 6.87 -20.61
N PRO A 122 -10.79 8.04 -20.73
CA PRO A 122 -11.95 8.37 -19.91
C PRO A 122 -13.18 7.50 -20.19
N GLU A 123 -13.20 6.78 -21.33
CA GLU A 123 -14.27 5.86 -21.70
C GLU A 123 -14.06 4.44 -21.17
N ALA A 124 -12.89 4.15 -20.58
CA ALA A 124 -12.59 2.84 -20.01
C ALA A 124 -13.40 2.57 -18.73
N MET A 125 -13.88 1.34 -18.59
CA MET A 125 -14.63 0.89 -17.41
C MET A 125 -13.64 0.43 -16.33
N CYS A 126 -13.22 1.36 -15.47
CA CYS A 126 -12.22 1.10 -14.44
C CYS A 126 -12.80 0.48 -13.18
N THR A 127 -12.00 -0.34 -12.52
CA THR A 127 -12.35 -0.96 -11.25
C THR A 127 -11.82 -0.11 -10.10
N MET A 128 -12.45 -0.26 -8.93
CA MET A 128 -12.07 0.50 -7.73
C MET A 128 -10.96 -0.18 -6.92
N ASP A 129 -10.55 -1.40 -7.28
CA ASP A 129 -9.42 -2.06 -6.62
C ASP A 129 -8.12 -1.35 -7.02
N PHE A 130 -7.24 -1.15 -6.06
CA PHE A 130 -5.93 -0.57 -6.30
C PHE A 130 -4.92 -1.70 -6.57
N ARG A 131 -4.13 -1.57 -7.62
CA ARG A 131 -3.01 -2.46 -7.95
C ARG A 131 -1.79 -1.66 -8.41
N LEU A 132 -0.62 -2.26 -8.24
CA LEU A 132 0.60 -1.79 -8.85
C LEU A 132 0.75 -2.36 -10.25
N HIS A 133 1.18 -1.53 -11.18
CA HIS A 133 1.49 -1.89 -12.55
C HIS A 133 2.91 -1.42 -12.86
N GLY A 134 3.74 -2.28 -13.44
CA GLY A 134 5.14 -1.96 -13.68
C GLY A 134 5.60 -2.30 -15.08
N TRP A 135 6.57 -1.51 -15.57
CA TRP A 135 7.20 -1.70 -16.87
C TRP A 135 8.71 -1.51 -16.75
N GLU A 136 9.44 -2.31 -17.52
CA GLU A 136 10.86 -2.12 -17.79
C GLU A 136 11.04 -1.33 -19.09
N LEU A 137 11.79 -0.24 -19.00
CA LEU A 137 12.09 0.67 -20.09
C LEU A 137 13.60 0.64 -20.34
N VAL A 138 14.00 0.05 -21.47
CA VAL A 138 15.41 -0.01 -21.88
C VAL A 138 15.84 1.34 -22.43
N LEU A 139 16.98 1.85 -21.95
CA LEU A 139 17.55 3.10 -22.44
C LEU A 139 18.04 2.95 -23.89
N PRO A 140 17.92 4.01 -24.73
CA PRO A 140 18.43 3.99 -26.10
C PRO A 140 19.93 3.69 -26.19
N GLU A 141 20.69 4.13 -25.19
CA GLU A 141 22.10 3.85 -25.00
C GLU A 141 22.43 3.77 -23.50
N PRO A 142 23.41 2.95 -23.09
CA PRO A 142 23.81 2.87 -21.69
C PRO A 142 24.44 4.17 -21.18
N ILE A 143 24.15 4.53 -19.93
CA ILE A 143 24.74 5.68 -19.23
C ILE A 143 25.52 5.23 -17.99
N ASP A 144 26.32 6.13 -17.41
CA ASP A 144 27.04 5.86 -16.15
C ASP A 144 26.10 6.08 -14.94
N PRO A 145 25.70 5.03 -14.22
CA PRO A 145 24.79 5.15 -13.09
C PRO A 145 25.53 5.48 -11.78
N SER A 146 26.86 5.70 -11.80
CA SER A 146 27.64 5.97 -10.58
C SER A 146 27.35 7.34 -9.94
N ALA A 147 26.65 8.21 -10.66
CA ALA A 147 26.15 9.50 -10.17
C ALA A 147 24.63 9.53 -10.21
N THR A 148 24.03 10.45 -9.44
CA THR A 148 22.59 10.72 -9.50
C THR A 148 22.19 11.19 -10.89
N VAL A 149 21.18 10.54 -11.46
CA VAL A 149 20.64 10.80 -12.79
C VAL A 149 19.26 11.46 -12.65
N PRO A 150 19.02 12.63 -13.26
CA PRO A 150 17.70 13.22 -13.29
C PRO A 150 16.79 12.47 -14.27
N VAL A 151 15.56 12.19 -13.83
CA VAL A 151 14.50 11.58 -14.62
C VAL A 151 13.30 12.52 -14.66
N GLU A 152 12.90 12.92 -15.86
CA GLU A 152 11.71 13.73 -16.11
C GLU A 152 10.53 12.84 -16.50
N LEU A 153 9.49 12.83 -15.67
CA LEU A 153 8.23 12.14 -15.92
C LEU A 153 7.23 13.14 -16.47
N VAL A 154 6.75 12.92 -17.69
CA VAL A 154 5.89 13.88 -18.41
C VAL A 154 4.50 13.28 -18.65
N ASN A 155 3.46 14.07 -18.42
CA ASN A 155 2.04 13.71 -18.56
C ASN A 155 1.56 12.63 -17.56
N THR A 156 2.02 12.69 -16.31
CA THR A 156 1.72 11.67 -15.28
C THR A 156 0.29 11.69 -14.74
N SER A 157 -0.50 12.74 -15.01
CA SER A 157 -1.89 12.85 -14.56
C SER A 157 -2.76 13.62 -15.55
N ASP A 158 -2.28 14.78 -15.99
CA ASP A 158 -2.89 15.64 -17.01
C ASP A 158 -1.84 15.98 -18.07
N ALA A 159 -2.30 16.38 -19.26
CA ALA A 159 -1.40 16.90 -20.29
C ALA A 159 -0.60 18.09 -19.74
N ASP A 160 0.72 18.09 -19.96
CA ASP A 160 1.69 19.12 -19.60
C ASP A 160 2.22 19.15 -18.16
N VAL A 161 1.93 18.14 -17.34
CA VAL A 161 2.59 18.00 -16.02
C VAL A 161 3.94 17.31 -16.17
N THR A 162 5.01 17.92 -15.63
CA THR A 162 6.34 17.31 -15.53
C THR A 162 6.74 17.17 -14.07
N ILE A 163 7.15 15.96 -13.69
CA ILE A 163 7.70 15.63 -12.37
C ILE A 163 9.17 15.28 -12.56
N GLU A 164 10.05 15.93 -11.79
CA GLU A 164 11.47 15.60 -11.76
C GLU A 164 11.75 14.63 -10.61
N VAL A 165 12.42 13.53 -10.91
CA VAL A 165 12.86 12.51 -9.96
C VAL A 165 14.37 12.37 -10.06
N GLU A 166 15.06 12.31 -8.94
CA GLU A 166 16.48 12.00 -8.90
C GLU A 166 16.69 10.52 -8.65
N LEU A 167 17.49 9.86 -9.50
CA LEU A 167 17.77 8.44 -9.43
C LEU A 167 19.25 8.21 -9.13
N GLY A 168 19.56 7.84 -7.89
CA GLY A 168 20.88 7.50 -7.40
C GLY A 168 21.35 6.09 -7.83
N PRO A 169 22.63 5.76 -7.57
CA PRO A 169 23.21 4.46 -7.90
C PRO A 169 22.57 3.29 -7.15
N ASP A 170 22.05 3.55 -5.95
CA ASP A 170 21.48 2.54 -5.04
C ASP A 170 19.95 2.39 -5.19
N ASP A 171 19.30 3.21 -6.04
CA ASP A 171 17.86 3.17 -6.27
C ASP A 171 17.45 2.02 -7.22
N LEU A 172 17.82 0.81 -6.82
CA LEU A 172 17.58 -0.42 -7.57
C LEU A 172 16.17 -0.92 -7.31
N LEU A 173 15.52 -1.41 -8.36
CA LEU A 173 14.37 -2.30 -8.20
C LEU A 173 14.95 -3.59 -7.64
N ASP A 174 14.58 -3.95 -6.42
CA ASP A 174 15.09 -5.16 -5.75
C ASP A 174 14.64 -6.39 -6.55
N ALA A 175 15.45 -6.76 -7.53
CA ALA A 175 15.28 -7.96 -8.30
C ALA A 175 15.78 -9.08 -7.40
N GLY A 176 14.86 -9.68 -6.64
CA GLY A 176 15.12 -10.95 -5.98
C GLY A 176 15.88 -11.89 -6.95
N PRO A 177 16.85 -12.67 -6.46
CA PRO A 177 17.82 -13.36 -7.31
C PRO A 177 17.13 -14.20 -8.40
N THR A 178 17.47 -13.95 -9.66
CA THR A 178 16.96 -14.65 -10.86
C THR A 178 17.54 -16.05 -11.08
N ALA A 179 17.87 -16.77 -10.00
CA ALA A 179 18.43 -18.11 -10.10
C ALA A 179 17.32 -19.17 -10.02
N ASP A 180 17.00 -19.78 -11.18
CA ASP A 180 16.48 -21.15 -11.42
C ASP A 180 15.29 -21.63 -10.57
N PRO A 181 14.15 -22.05 -11.15
CA PRO A 181 13.03 -22.66 -10.41
C PRO A 181 13.40 -24.06 -9.89
N GLN A 182 14.32 -24.13 -8.94
CA GLN A 182 14.11 -25.06 -7.84
C GLN A 182 13.07 -24.42 -6.92
N PRO A 183 12.08 -25.18 -6.42
CA PRO A 183 11.21 -24.70 -5.36
C PRO A 183 12.10 -24.43 -4.15
N SER A 184 12.61 -23.21 -4.06
CA SER A 184 13.21 -22.68 -2.86
C SER A 184 12.03 -22.46 -1.94
N GLU A 185 11.93 -23.36 -0.96
CA GLU A 185 11.10 -23.17 0.21
C GLU A 185 11.25 -21.71 0.63
N ILE A 186 10.12 -21.01 0.70
CA ILE A 186 9.99 -19.75 1.43
C ILE A 186 10.75 -20.00 2.74
N PRO A 187 11.75 -19.20 3.14
CA PRO A 187 12.25 -19.31 4.51
C PRO A 187 11.01 -19.14 5.36
N ASP A 188 10.59 -20.21 6.05
CA ASP A 188 9.37 -20.24 6.88
C ASP A 188 9.25 -18.87 7.52
N ALA A 189 8.20 -18.11 7.16
CA ALA A 189 7.80 -16.96 7.95
C ALA A 189 7.70 -17.52 9.36
N GLY A 190 8.69 -17.20 10.21
CA GLY A 190 9.06 -18.06 11.33
C GLY A 190 7.79 -18.50 12.05
N GLU A 191 7.64 -19.81 12.28
CA GLU A 191 6.39 -20.43 12.73
C GLU A 191 5.67 -19.52 13.72
N ALA A 192 4.46 -19.07 13.34
CA ALA A 192 3.75 -18.08 14.12
C ALA A 192 3.64 -18.57 15.56
N PRO A 193 4.00 -17.73 16.56
CA PRO A 193 3.98 -18.15 17.94
C PRO A 193 2.56 -18.60 18.29
N ALA A 194 2.47 -19.66 19.08
CA ALA A 194 1.19 -20.23 19.48
C ALA A 194 0.32 -19.14 20.14
N PRO A 195 -0.98 -19.02 19.76
CA PRO A 195 -1.88 -18.04 20.34
C PRO A 195 -2.04 -18.25 21.85
N GLU A 196 -2.05 -17.16 22.61
CA GLU A 196 -2.27 -17.20 24.06
C GLU A 196 -3.73 -16.92 24.38
N VAL A 197 -4.35 -17.74 25.22
CA VAL A 197 -5.73 -17.50 25.67
C VAL A 197 -5.77 -16.26 26.56
N ILE A 198 -6.69 -15.34 26.29
CA ILE A 198 -7.02 -14.25 27.19
C ILE A 198 -8.05 -14.78 28.21
N PRO A 199 -7.71 -14.83 29.50
CA PRO A 199 -8.66 -15.19 30.55
C PRO A 199 -9.92 -14.32 30.51
N ALA A 200 -11.09 -14.93 30.72
CA ALA A 200 -12.37 -14.22 30.60
C ALA A 200 -12.51 -13.02 31.56
N ASP A 201 -11.85 -13.05 32.70
CA ASP A 201 -11.78 -11.95 33.67
C ASP A 201 -10.90 -10.78 33.19
N GLN A 202 -10.01 -11.00 32.22
CA GLN A 202 -9.17 -9.96 31.60
C GLN A 202 -9.83 -9.27 30.40
N LEU A 203 -10.91 -9.83 29.84
CA LEU A 203 -11.61 -9.24 28.68
C LEU A 203 -12.39 -7.94 28.99
N GLY A 204 -12.60 -7.65 30.27
CA GLY A 204 -13.05 -6.35 30.76
C GLY A 204 -14.34 -5.83 30.11
N ALA A 205 -14.32 -4.56 29.70
CA ALA A 205 -15.48 -3.87 29.12
C ALA A 205 -15.82 -4.32 27.69
N GLN A 206 -14.84 -4.86 26.94
CA GLN A 206 -15.02 -5.18 25.53
C GLN A 206 -15.89 -6.42 25.32
N SER A 207 -15.79 -7.41 26.20
CA SER A 207 -16.72 -8.55 26.19
C SER A 207 -18.18 -8.10 26.36
N ASN A 208 -18.44 -7.13 27.24
CA ASN A 208 -19.78 -6.58 27.46
C ASN A 208 -20.30 -5.81 26.23
N LEU A 209 -19.42 -5.13 25.48
CA LEU A 209 -19.78 -4.43 24.26
C LEU A 209 -20.12 -5.38 23.13
N MET A 210 -19.37 -6.48 22.96
CA MET A 210 -19.73 -7.53 22.00
C MET A 210 -21.06 -8.19 22.34
N ILE A 211 -21.28 -8.50 23.62
CA ILE A 211 -22.56 -9.07 24.09
C ILE A 211 -23.73 -8.10 23.84
N ALA A 212 -23.53 -6.81 24.08
CA ALA A 212 -24.59 -5.80 23.90
C ALA A 212 -24.83 -5.45 22.41
N GLY A 213 -23.78 -5.48 21.59
CA GLY A 213 -23.82 -5.17 20.15
C GLY A 213 -24.23 -6.37 19.29
N GLY A 214 -24.11 -7.60 19.80
CA GLY A 214 -24.36 -8.82 19.05
C GLY A 214 -23.32 -9.08 17.95
N GLU A 215 -22.13 -8.49 18.05
CA GLU A 215 -21.06 -8.70 17.09
C GLU A 215 -20.38 -10.04 17.35
N PRO A 216 -20.30 -10.94 16.36
CA PRO A 216 -19.74 -12.27 16.55
C PRO A 216 -18.22 -12.24 16.72
N LEU A 217 -17.55 -11.20 16.25
CA LEU A 217 -16.10 -11.10 16.25
C LEU A 217 -15.66 -9.64 16.40
N SER A 218 -14.55 -9.43 17.12
CA SER A 218 -13.85 -8.16 17.21
C SER A 218 -12.34 -8.39 17.23
N ALA A 219 -11.57 -7.42 16.74
CA ALA A 219 -10.11 -7.44 16.78
C ALA A 219 -9.60 -6.10 17.33
N LEU A 220 -8.63 -6.15 18.24
CA LEU A 220 -8.05 -4.97 18.88
C LEU A 220 -6.54 -5.16 19.07
N TRP A 221 -5.77 -4.08 19.14
CA TRP A 221 -4.37 -4.14 19.53
C TRP A 221 -4.21 -4.47 21.01
N VAL A 222 -3.32 -5.40 21.36
CA VAL A 222 -2.77 -5.47 22.73
C VAL A 222 -1.50 -4.64 22.79
N GLU A 223 -0.66 -4.80 21.77
CA GLU A 223 0.52 -3.96 21.53
C GLU A 223 0.49 -3.52 20.06
N PRO A 224 0.27 -2.23 19.76
CA PRO A 224 0.18 -1.75 18.39
C PRO A 224 1.38 -2.18 17.54
N GLY A 225 1.10 -2.85 16.44
CA GLY A 225 2.10 -3.33 15.48
C GLY A 225 2.79 -4.64 15.86
N ARG A 226 2.47 -5.22 17.03
CA ARG A 226 3.20 -6.36 17.61
C ARG A 226 2.29 -7.50 18.02
N THR A 227 1.14 -7.20 18.61
CA THR A 227 0.23 -8.19 19.18
C THR A 227 -1.22 -7.77 18.99
N ILE A 228 -2.02 -8.62 18.34
CA ILE A 228 -3.45 -8.42 18.14
C ILE A 228 -4.23 -9.36 19.06
N ALA A 229 -5.31 -8.88 19.66
CA ALA A 229 -6.32 -9.69 20.31
C ALA A 229 -7.48 -9.92 19.35
N VAL A 230 -7.94 -11.16 19.21
CA VAL A 230 -9.20 -11.49 18.54
C VAL A 230 -10.17 -12.01 19.58
N LEU A 231 -11.34 -11.39 19.62
CA LEU A 231 -12.46 -11.75 20.48
C LEU A 231 -13.55 -12.41 19.63
N LEU A 232 -14.05 -13.54 20.06
CA LEU A 232 -15.08 -14.32 19.37
C LEU A 232 -16.24 -14.59 20.32
N GLY A 233 -17.45 -14.25 19.90
CA GLY A 233 -18.68 -14.63 20.59
C GLY A 233 -19.27 -15.89 19.98
N ASP A 234 -19.33 -16.97 20.74
CA ASP A 234 -19.80 -18.27 20.27
C ASP A 234 -20.44 -19.10 21.40
N SER A 235 -20.84 -20.33 21.09
CA SER A 235 -21.39 -21.31 22.01
C SER A 235 -20.52 -21.53 23.25
N GLY A 236 -21.15 -21.71 24.42
CA GLY A 236 -20.46 -22.14 25.64
C GLY A 236 -19.97 -23.59 25.60
N THR A 237 -20.28 -24.34 24.55
CA THR A 237 -19.79 -25.72 24.35
C THR A 237 -18.39 -25.69 23.73
N PRO A 238 -17.33 -26.15 24.43
CA PRO A 238 -15.95 -26.01 23.92
C PRO A 238 -15.69 -26.66 22.56
N ALA A 239 -16.38 -27.75 22.25
CA ALA A 239 -16.25 -28.43 20.95
C ALA A 239 -16.81 -27.61 19.77
N CYS A 240 -17.61 -26.59 20.05
CA CYS A 240 -18.20 -25.67 19.08
C CYS A 240 -17.38 -24.39 18.90
N VAL A 241 -16.29 -24.23 19.65
CA VAL A 241 -15.42 -23.07 19.53
C VAL A 241 -14.28 -23.38 18.56
N PRO A 242 -14.06 -22.56 17.52
CA PRO A 242 -12.91 -22.66 16.65
C PRO A 242 -11.59 -22.61 17.42
N THR A 243 -10.59 -23.38 17.00
CA THR A 243 -9.28 -23.44 17.66
C THR A 243 -8.34 -22.43 17.01
N PRO A 244 -7.73 -21.49 17.74
CA PRO A 244 -6.81 -20.52 17.14
C PRO A 244 -5.52 -21.22 16.69
N VAL A 245 -5.01 -20.86 15.51
CA VAL A 245 -3.79 -21.43 14.93
C VAL A 245 -2.63 -20.44 15.03
N GLY A 246 -2.82 -19.22 14.54
CA GLY A 246 -1.76 -18.22 14.48
C GLY A 246 -2.18 -16.97 13.73
N ALA A 247 -1.31 -15.95 13.73
CA ALA A 247 -1.48 -14.75 12.92
C ALA A 247 -0.18 -14.38 12.23
N VAL A 248 -0.30 -13.89 11.00
CA VAL A 248 0.83 -13.45 10.17
C VAL A 248 0.48 -12.14 9.45
N SER A 249 1.50 -11.32 9.19
CA SER A 249 1.36 -10.18 8.28
C SER A 249 1.44 -10.69 6.85
N SER A 250 0.42 -10.44 6.03
CA SER A 250 0.38 -10.90 4.63
C SER A 250 0.51 -9.76 3.62
N GLY A 251 0.62 -8.52 4.09
CA GLY A 251 0.88 -7.35 3.26
C GLY A 251 0.90 -6.06 4.07
N PRO A 252 1.15 -4.91 3.42
CA PRO A 252 1.13 -3.61 4.07
C PRO A 252 -0.23 -3.34 4.73
N GLY A 253 -0.24 -3.33 6.07
CA GLY A 253 -1.46 -3.10 6.84
C GLY A 253 -2.47 -4.25 6.81
N VAL A 254 -2.08 -5.47 6.44
CA VAL A 254 -2.96 -6.64 6.45
C VAL A 254 -2.41 -7.73 7.38
N ILE A 255 -3.25 -8.21 8.29
CA ILE A 255 -2.96 -9.28 9.23
C ILE A 255 -3.95 -10.42 9.00
N ASP A 256 -3.46 -11.60 8.62
CA ASP A 256 -4.26 -12.80 8.53
C ASP A 256 -4.22 -13.56 9.86
N VAL A 257 -5.40 -13.80 10.45
CA VAL A 257 -5.59 -14.62 11.64
C VAL A 257 -6.32 -15.89 11.25
N THR A 258 -5.77 -17.03 11.64
CA THR A 258 -6.29 -18.34 11.26
C THR A 258 -6.82 -19.10 12.46
N PHE A 259 -8.01 -19.68 12.31
CA PHE A 259 -8.58 -20.66 13.21
C PHE A 259 -8.83 -21.99 12.47
N GLU A 260 -8.73 -23.10 13.18
CA GLU A 260 -9.29 -24.38 12.78
C GLU A 260 -10.79 -24.38 13.11
N PRO A 261 -11.66 -24.72 12.14
CA PRO A 261 -13.10 -24.77 12.37
C PRO A 261 -13.50 -25.71 13.50
N ALA A 262 -14.55 -25.35 14.22
CA ALA A 262 -15.13 -26.20 15.23
C ALA A 262 -15.66 -27.52 14.64
N VAL A 263 -15.57 -28.61 15.41
CA VAL A 263 -16.02 -29.96 15.01
C VAL A 263 -17.28 -30.43 15.75
N GLY A 264 -17.77 -29.62 16.68
CA GLY A 264 -18.96 -29.89 17.48
C GLY A 264 -20.24 -29.84 16.67
N THR A 265 -21.11 -30.84 16.83
CA THR A 265 -22.41 -30.91 16.15
C THR A 265 -23.60 -30.65 17.07
N THR A 266 -23.34 -30.40 18.36
CA THR A 266 -24.37 -30.11 19.36
C THR A 266 -23.91 -28.90 20.19
N CYS A 267 -24.16 -27.72 19.63
CA CYS A 267 -23.79 -26.44 20.23
C CYS A 267 -24.95 -25.90 21.05
N THR A 268 -24.62 -25.26 22.16
CA THR A 268 -25.56 -24.52 23.00
C THR A 268 -25.76 -23.10 22.46
N ASP A 269 -26.98 -22.57 22.58
CA ASP A 269 -27.32 -21.21 22.11
C ASP A 269 -26.86 -20.10 23.08
N ASP A 270 -26.04 -20.44 24.08
CA ASP A 270 -25.47 -19.44 24.98
C ASP A 270 -24.34 -18.70 24.29
N PHE A 271 -24.33 -17.38 24.44
CA PHE A 271 -23.31 -16.52 23.87
C PHE A 271 -22.20 -16.27 24.90
N VAL A 272 -21.05 -16.91 24.68
CA VAL A 272 -19.86 -16.80 25.50
C VAL A 272 -18.78 -16.11 24.67
N VAL A 273 -18.12 -15.11 25.25
CA VAL A 273 -17.00 -14.42 24.60
C VAL A 273 -15.70 -15.10 24.97
N TYR A 274 -14.95 -15.50 23.96
CA TYR A 274 -13.61 -16.04 24.02
C TYR A 274 -12.62 -15.00 23.47
N GLY A 275 -11.37 -15.04 23.91
CA GLY A 275 -10.34 -14.14 23.42
C GLY A 275 -8.98 -14.80 23.36
N TRP A 276 -8.20 -14.42 22.35
CA TRP A 276 -6.84 -14.91 22.15
C TRP A 276 -5.92 -13.76 21.71
N GLN A 277 -4.68 -13.80 22.17
CA GLN A 277 -3.60 -12.93 21.73
C GLN A 277 -2.77 -13.66 20.68
N PHE A 278 -2.48 -12.94 19.59
CA PHE A 278 -1.62 -13.40 18.54
C PHE A 278 -0.44 -12.43 18.42
N THR A 279 0.74 -12.90 18.78
CA THR A 279 1.97 -12.14 18.58
C THR A 279 2.40 -12.30 17.13
N LEU A 280 2.63 -11.20 16.43
CA LEU A 280 3.07 -11.26 15.05
C LEU A 280 4.55 -11.68 14.99
N PRO A 281 4.93 -12.60 14.08
CA PRO A 281 6.33 -12.94 13.83
C PRO A 281 7.15 -11.73 13.40
N GLU A 282 6.55 -10.88 12.57
CA GLU A 282 7.10 -9.63 12.08
C GLU A 282 6.21 -8.46 12.51
N ALA A 283 6.84 -7.37 12.96
CA ALA A 283 6.10 -6.19 13.37
C ALA A 283 5.54 -5.45 12.16
N VAL A 284 4.32 -4.94 12.29
CA VAL A 284 3.65 -4.12 11.27
C VAL A 284 3.56 -2.67 11.73
N SER A 285 3.52 -1.72 10.79
CA SER A 285 3.30 -0.32 11.15
C SER A 285 1.87 -0.12 11.65
N ALA A 286 1.72 0.29 12.90
CA ALA A 286 0.44 0.66 13.50
C ALA A 286 0.25 2.19 13.56
N THR A 287 0.78 2.94 12.59
CA THR A 287 0.53 4.39 12.46
C THR A 287 -0.76 4.69 11.71
N LEU A 288 -1.28 3.71 10.97
CA LEU A 288 -2.53 3.75 10.22
C LEU A 288 -3.40 2.54 10.61
N PRO A 289 -4.71 2.59 10.33
CA PRO A 289 -5.57 1.43 10.51
C PRO A 289 -5.08 0.23 9.69
N VAL A 290 -5.20 -0.96 10.27
CA VAL A 290 -4.87 -2.23 9.61
C VAL A 290 -6.14 -3.04 9.36
N GLU A 291 -6.14 -3.86 8.32
CA GLU A 291 -7.16 -4.87 8.06
C GLU A 291 -6.74 -6.19 8.72
N VAL A 292 -7.56 -6.67 9.64
CA VAL A 292 -7.43 -7.99 10.26
C VAL A 292 -8.42 -8.93 9.61
N ARG A 293 -7.91 -9.87 8.81
CA ARG A 293 -8.70 -10.90 8.14
C ARG A 293 -8.71 -12.16 8.97
N VAL A 294 -9.88 -12.55 9.48
CA VAL A 294 -10.03 -13.75 10.30
C VAL A 294 -10.69 -14.87 9.49
N THR A 295 -10.06 -16.04 9.47
CA THR A 295 -10.54 -17.24 8.77
C THR A 295 -10.85 -18.38 9.75
N GLY A 296 -11.75 -19.28 9.36
CA GLY A 296 -12.03 -20.52 10.08
C GLY A 296 -12.89 -20.38 11.35
N THR A 297 -13.51 -19.22 11.59
CA THR A 297 -14.32 -18.97 12.80
C THR A 297 -15.82 -19.26 12.69
N SER A 298 -16.39 -19.47 11.49
CA SER A 298 -17.81 -19.86 11.35
C SER A 298 -18.21 -20.34 9.94
N ASP A 299 -19.45 -20.82 9.80
CA ASP A 299 -20.18 -21.10 8.53
C ASP A 299 -20.52 -19.83 7.71
N ALA A 300 -20.13 -18.62 8.16
CA ALA A 300 -20.60 -17.33 7.61
C ALA A 300 -19.87 -16.88 6.32
N GLY A 301 -18.89 -17.63 5.83
CA GLY A 301 -18.11 -17.29 4.64
C GLY A 301 -16.65 -17.71 4.78
N PRO A 302 -15.82 -17.45 3.75
CA PRO A 302 -14.41 -17.86 3.77
C PRO A 302 -13.55 -17.05 4.76
N PHE A 303 -13.96 -15.82 5.12
CA PHE A 303 -13.26 -14.93 6.05
C PHE A 303 -14.17 -13.79 6.55
N LEU A 304 -13.74 -13.10 7.61
CA LEU A 304 -14.31 -11.85 8.10
C LEU A 304 -13.19 -10.80 8.23
N ASP A 305 -13.38 -9.62 7.65
CA ASP A 305 -12.42 -8.52 7.76
C ASP A 305 -12.84 -7.53 8.85
N VAL A 306 -11.89 -7.14 9.70
CA VAL A 306 -12.06 -6.13 10.75
C VAL A 306 -11.00 -5.06 10.57
N THR A 307 -11.40 -3.80 10.45
CA THR A 307 -10.46 -2.68 10.48
C THR A 307 -10.12 -2.32 11.92
N VAL A 308 -8.84 -2.26 12.26
CA VAL A 308 -8.34 -1.93 13.59
C VAL A 308 -7.49 -0.66 13.51
N ALA A 309 -7.96 0.42 14.14
CA ALA A 309 -7.24 1.68 14.22
C ALA A 309 -6.06 1.59 15.20
N PRO A 310 -5.02 2.44 15.07
CA PRO A 310 -3.87 2.48 15.99
C PRO A 310 -4.22 2.60 17.47
N ASP A 311 -5.34 3.27 17.77
CA ASP A 311 -5.84 3.56 19.12
C ASP A 311 -6.90 2.55 19.60
N ASP A 312 -7.28 1.58 18.78
CA ASP A 312 -8.17 0.47 19.16
C ASP A 312 -7.40 -0.54 20.02
N VAL A 313 -7.08 -0.15 21.24
CA VAL A 313 -6.24 -0.93 22.17
C VAL A 313 -7.10 -1.62 23.23
N LEU A 314 -6.90 -2.92 23.38
CA LEU A 314 -7.38 -3.73 24.49
C LEU A 314 -6.37 -3.69 25.64
N GLU A 315 -6.73 -2.97 26.70
CA GLU A 315 -5.97 -3.00 27.96
C GLU A 315 -6.30 -4.27 28.76
N LEU A 316 -5.36 -5.22 28.78
CA LEU A 316 -5.47 -6.43 29.61
C LEU A 316 -5.19 -6.09 31.09
N GLN A 317 -6.03 -6.58 32.01
CA GLN A 317 -5.95 -6.32 33.45
C GLN A 317 -5.15 -7.35 34.25
#